data_AF-A0A3B9R734-F1
#
_entry.id   AF-A0A3B9R734-F1
#
_cell.length_a   1.000
_cell.length_b   1.000
_cell.length_c   1.000
_cell.angle_alpha   90.00
_cell.angle_beta   90.00
_cell.angle_gamma   90.00
#
_symmetry.space_group_name_H-M   'P 1'
#
loop_
_entity.id
_entity.type
_entity.pdbx_description
1 polymer ?
#
loop_
_entity_poly.entity_id
_entity_poly.type
_entity_poly.pdbx_seq_one_letter_code
_entity_poly.pdbx_strand_id
1 'polypeptide(L)'
;MDVGVFTHADDCCLGLDAMSTSDGPIEDKKPCCDNEVFTMQGQDDLTYHETDLDFPIKIFLYSYASTYVGLFVETEYDILCNVNPHPILTEDLHILHEVFLI
;
A
#
# COMPACT_ATOMS: atom_id res chain seq x y z
N MET A 1 -25.16 22.99 6.75
CA MET A 1 -23.90 22.83 5.99
C MET A 1 -23.07 21.95 6.86
N ASP A 2 -22.77 20.73 6.41
CA ASP A 2 -22.15 19.72 7.26
C ASP A 2 -20.73 19.53 6.78
N VAL A 3 -19.76 19.73 7.68
CA VAL A 3 -18.35 19.67 7.34
C VAL A 3 -17.62 18.81 8.36
N GLY A 4 -17.16 17.65 7.89
CA GLY A 4 -16.38 16.69 8.68
C GLY A 4 -14.93 16.77 8.25
N VAL A 5 -14.05 17.24 9.14
CA VAL A 5 -12.62 17.37 8.82
C VAL A 5 -11.86 16.06 9.09
N PHE A 6 -12.25 15.30 10.14
CA PHE A 6 -11.66 13.99 10.49
C PHE A 6 -12.70 12.97 10.97
N THR A 7 -13.95 13.38 11.18
CA THR A 7 -15.07 12.56 11.65
C THR A 7 -16.35 12.93 10.92
N HIS A 8 -17.38 12.10 11.06
CA HIS A 8 -18.68 12.35 10.44
C HIS A 8 -19.26 13.69 10.91
N ALA A 9 -19.83 14.43 9.97
CA ALA A 9 -20.53 15.68 10.23
C ALA A 9 -22.00 15.37 10.53
N ASP A 10 -22.61 16.18 11.39
CA ASP A 10 -24.02 16.01 11.73
C ASP A 10 -24.89 16.42 10.54
N ASP A 11 -25.82 15.55 10.13
CA ASP A 11 -26.72 15.82 9.01
C ASP A 11 -27.67 17.00 9.33
N CYS A 12 -27.54 18.10 8.59
CA CYS A 12 -28.49 19.20 8.63
C CYS A 12 -29.81 18.74 7.98
N CYS A 13 -30.93 18.89 8.72
CA CYS A 13 -32.31 18.60 8.31
C CYS A 13 -32.85 17.17 8.52
N LEU A 14 -32.40 16.41 9.52
CA LEU A 14 -33.11 15.18 9.90
C LEU A 14 -34.55 15.49 10.38
N GLY A 15 -35.54 15.16 9.54
CA GLY A 15 -36.96 15.21 9.89
C GLY A 15 -37.87 15.98 8.92
N LEU A 16 -37.34 16.65 7.89
CA LEU A 16 -38.18 17.41 6.96
C LEU A 16 -38.93 16.53 5.93
N ASP A 17 -38.52 15.27 5.76
CA ASP A 17 -39.21 14.29 4.91
C ASP A 17 -40.51 13.74 5.54
N ALA A 18 -40.72 13.92 6.86
CA ALA A 18 -41.93 13.47 7.53
C ALA A 18 -43.09 14.48 7.48
N MET A 19 -42.87 15.69 6.93
CA MET A 19 -43.81 16.82 7.02
C MET A 19 -44.29 17.35 5.66
N SER A 20 -44.00 16.65 4.56
CA SER A 20 -44.34 17.09 3.20
C SER A 20 -45.74 16.63 2.72
N THR A 21 -46.59 16.11 3.61
CA THR A 21 -47.93 15.58 3.30
C THR A 21 -49.08 16.33 3.98
N SER A 22 -48.95 17.62 4.24
CA SER A 22 -50.11 18.45 4.60
C SER A 22 -50.16 19.76 3.80
N ASP A 23 -51.21 19.87 2.99
CA ASP A 23 -51.64 21.04 2.21
C ASP A 23 -52.02 22.23 3.12
N GLY A 24 -51.02 22.90 3.70
CA GLY A 24 -51.16 24.16 4.42
C GLY A 24 -50.29 25.26 3.80
N PRO A 25 -50.64 26.55 3.97
CA PRO A 25 -49.84 27.64 3.42
C PRO A 25 -48.44 27.54 4.02
N ILE A 26 -47.44 27.47 3.14
CA ILE A 26 -46.03 27.37 3.50
C ILE A 26 -45.65 28.72 4.12
N GLU A 27 -45.90 28.88 5.42
CA GLU A 27 -45.29 29.95 6.21
C GLU A 27 -43.78 29.82 6.05
N ASP A 28 -43.12 30.96 5.80
CA ASP A 28 -41.71 31.10 5.48
C ASP A 28 -40.83 30.13 6.28
N LYS A 29 -40.54 28.96 5.68
CA LYS A 29 -39.67 27.97 6.26
C LYS A 29 -38.30 28.62 6.36
N LYS A 30 -37.88 28.96 7.59
CA LYS A 30 -36.52 29.41 7.86
C LYS A 30 -35.55 28.42 7.19
N PRO A 31 -34.53 28.90 6.45
CA PRO A 31 -33.55 28.00 5.87
C PRO A 31 -32.94 27.17 7.00
N CYS A 32 -33.00 25.84 6.87
CA CYS A 32 -32.66 24.92 7.95
C CYS A 32 -31.16 24.92 8.29
N CYS A 33 -30.32 25.54 7.47
CA CYS A 33 -28.90 25.67 7.72
C CYS A 33 -28.48 27.13 7.53
N ASP A 34 -27.74 27.67 8.50
CA ASP A 34 -27.14 28.99 8.40
C ASP A 34 -25.88 28.94 7.52
N ASN A 35 -25.65 30.02 6.77
CA ASN A 35 -24.47 30.16 5.92
C ASN A 35 -23.29 30.61 6.79
N GLU A 36 -22.58 29.65 7.36
CA GLU A 36 -21.38 29.89 8.15
C GLU A 36 -20.13 29.67 7.31
N VAL A 37 -19.15 30.56 7.43
CA VAL A 37 -17.84 30.41 6.79
C VAL A 37 -16.83 30.03 7.85
N PHE A 38 -16.29 28.82 7.75
CA PHE A 38 -15.21 28.34 8.61
C PHE A 38 -13.89 28.34 7.83
N THR A 39 -12.88 29.01 8.35
CA THR A 39 -11.52 28.99 7.82
C THR A 39 -10.61 28.28 8.81
N MET A 40 -10.03 27.15 8.41
CA MET A 40 -9.05 26.43 9.22
C MET A 40 -7.64 26.81 8.74
N GLN A 41 -6.81 27.28 9.66
CA GLN A 41 -5.40 27.53 9.37
C GLN A 41 -4.66 26.19 9.39
N GLY A 42 -3.92 25.90 8.31
CA GLY A 42 -3.07 24.71 8.23
C GLY A 42 -2.00 24.71 9.31
N GLN A 43 -1.54 23.53 9.71
CA GLN A 43 -0.45 23.41 10.66
C GLN A 43 0.87 23.87 10.00
N ASP A 44 1.42 24.98 10.47
CA ASP A 44 2.71 25.51 9.98
C ASP A 44 3.91 24.74 10.58
N ASP A 45 3.81 24.35 11.85
CA ASP A 45 4.81 23.53 12.54
C ASP A 45 4.31 22.09 12.65
N LEU A 46 4.80 21.21 11.79
CA LEU A 46 4.60 19.77 11.94
C LEU A 46 5.28 19.32 13.23
N THR A 47 4.50 19.05 14.28
CA THR A 47 5.02 18.40 15.48
C THR A 47 5.45 17.00 15.04
N TYR A 48 6.74 16.84 14.77
CA TYR A 48 7.35 15.53 14.67
C TYR A 48 7.19 14.88 16.04
N HIS A 49 6.06 14.22 16.26
CA HIS A 49 6.06 13.03 17.06
C HIS A 49 6.97 12.08 16.30
N GLU A 50 8.29 12.17 16.54
CA GLU A 50 9.16 11.01 16.32
C GLU A 50 8.37 9.86 16.91
N THR A 51 7.92 8.95 16.05
CA THR A 51 7.29 7.73 16.53
C THR A 51 8.29 7.14 17.50
N ASP A 52 7.98 7.23 18.78
CA ASP A 52 8.91 6.91 19.85
C ASP A 52 8.89 5.38 19.95
N LEU A 53 9.48 4.75 18.94
CA LEU A 53 9.53 3.31 18.83
C LEU A 53 10.44 2.83 19.94
N ASP A 54 9.88 1.98 20.80
CA ASP A 54 10.64 1.37 21.88
C ASP A 54 11.84 0.59 21.30
N PHE A 55 12.93 0.55 22.06
CA PHE A 55 14.18 -0.09 21.66
C PHE A 55 14.01 -1.53 21.10
N PRO A 56 13.21 -2.43 21.72
CA PRO A 56 12.93 -3.75 21.15
C PRO A 56 12.27 -3.71 19.76
N ILE A 57 11.38 -2.76 19.50
CA ILE A 57 10.68 -2.66 18.21
C ILE A 57 11.66 -2.19 17.13
N LYS A 58 12.57 -1.25 17.47
CA LYS A 58 13.64 -0.82 16.57
C LYS A 58 14.55 -1.99 16.17
N ILE A 59 14.94 -2.83 17.13
CA ILE A 59 15.76 -4.03 16.86
C ILE A 59 15.00 -5.02 15.96
N PHE A 60 13.72 -5.26 16.24
CA PHE A 60 12.89 -6.16 15.45
C PHE A 60 12.77 -5.70 14.00
N LEU A 61 12.48 -4.41 13.77
CA LEU A 61 12.36 -3.85 12.43
C LEU A 61 13.70 -3.92 11.68
N TYR A 62 14.80 -3.60 12.35
CA TYR A 62 16.13 -3.68 11.76
C TYR A 62 16.49 -5.11 11.35
N SER A 63 16.25 -6.10 12.21
CA SER A 63 16.57 -7.51 11.93
C SER A 63 15.66 -8.08 10.83
N TYR A 64 14.37 -7.75 10.85
CA TYR A 64 13.42 -8.13 9.81
C TYR A 64 13.82 -7.55 8.45
N ALA A 65 14.07 -6.25 8.38
CA ALA A 65 14.47 -5.59 7.13
C ALA A 65 15.80 -6.14 6.59
N SER A 66 16.80 -6.32 7.46
CA SER A 66 18.10 -6.87 7.07
C SER A 66 17.99 -8.30 6.53
N THR A 67 17.17 -9.13 7.18
CA THR A 67 16.92 -10.51 6.74
C THR A 67 16.18 -10.54 5.41
N TYR A 68 15.17 -9.69 5.25
CA TYR A 68 14.40 -9.57 4.01
C TYR A 68 15.27 -9.13 2.83
N VAL A 69 16.12 -8.13 3.02
CA VAL A 69 17.12 -7.72 2.00
C VAL A 69 18.08 -8.86 1.67
N GLY A 70 18.50 -9.62 2.68
CA GLY A 70 19.35 -10.81 2.50
C GLY A 70 18.78 -11.88 1.56
N LEU A 71 17.45 -11.94 1.37
CA LEU A 71 16.82 -12.86 0.41
C LEU A 71 17.11 -12.50 -1.05
N PHE A 72 17.44 -11.24 -1.32
CA PHE A 72 17.73 -10.73 -2.66
C PHE A 72 19.22 -10.56 -2.92
N VAL A 73 20.05 -10.79 -1.90
CA VAL A 73 21.50 -10.87 -2.10
C VAL A 73 21.77 -12.18 -2.82
N GLU A 74 22.15 -12.08 -4.09
CA GLU A 74 22.68 -13.21 -4.83
C GLU A 74 23.87 -13.75 -4.04
N THR A 75 23.67 -14.93 -3.47
CA THR A 75 24.78 -15.68 -2.91
C THR A 75 25.46 -16.32 -4.09
N GLU A 76 26.76 -16.07 -4.26
CA GLU A 76 27.64 -16.86 -5.13
C GLU A 76 27.75 -18.29 -4.55
N TYR A 77 26.64 -18.99 -4.39
CA TYR A 77 26.70 -20.44 -4.38
C TYR A 77 27.01 -20.82 -5.81
N ASP A 78 28.15 -21.46 -5.99
CA ASP A 78 28.47 -22.29 -7.15
C ASP A 78 27.41 -23.39 -7.22
N ILE A 79 26.21 -23.04 -7.70
CA ILE A 79 25.05 -23.93 -7.71
C ILE A 79 25.32 -24.96 -8.80
N LEU A 80 25.80 -26.11 -8.35
CA LEU A 80 25.50 -27.41 -8.94
C LEU A 80 26.17 -27.78 -10.27
N CYS A 81 27.21 -27.10 -10.77
CA CYS A 81 27.89 -27.59 -11.99
C CYS A 81 28.76 -28.84 -11.78
N ASN A 82 29.03 -29.24 -10.53
CA ASN A 82 29.98 -30.33 -10.23
C ASN A 82 29.34 -31.64 -9.71
N VAL A 83 28.01 -31.75 -9.62
CA VAL A 83 27.37 -32.97 -9.10
C VAL A 83 27.23 -34.07 -10.19
N ASN A 84 27.32 -33.68 -11.46
CA ASN A 84 27.51 -34.60 -12.58
C ASN A 84 28.32 -33.87 -13.67
N PRO A 85 29.67 -33.87 -13.61
CA PRO A 85 30.43 -33.46 -14.79
C PRO A 85 29.98 -34.35 -15.95
N HIS A 86 29.56 -33.73 -17.06
CA HIS A 86 29.25 -34.47 -18.27
C HIS A 86 30.43 -35.41 -18.59
N PRO A 87 30.17 -36.67 -19.01
CA PRO A 87 31.23 -37.58 -19.39
C PRO A 87 32.14 -36.87 -20.39
N ILE A 88 33.44 -36.86 -20.10
CA ILE A 88 34.43 -36.29 -20.99
C ILE A 88 34.29 -37.05 -22.32
N LEU A 89 33.92 -36.35 -23.40
CA LEU A 89 33.93 -36.93 -24.74
C LEU A 89 35.38 -37.26 -25.10
N THR A 90 35.73 -38.54 -25.05
CA THR A 90 37.06 -39.03 -25.45
C THR A 90 37.23 -39.07 -26.96
N GLU A 91 36.12 -39.05 -27.70
CA GLU A 91 36.09 -39.20 -29.15
C GLU A 91 35.15 -38.15 -29.77
N ASP A 92 35.47 -37.73 -30.99
CA ASP A 92 34.62 -36.80 -31.73
C ASP A 92 33.40 -37.55 -32.29
N LEU A 93 32.25 -37.36 -31.63
CA LEU A 93 30.99 -37.98 -32.03
C LEU A 93 30.54 -37.59 -33.44
N HIS A 94 30.96 -36.42 -33.96
CA HIS A 94 30.61 -36.02 -35.32
C HIS A 94 31.30 -36.92 -36.34
N ILE A 95 32.60 -37.18 -36.13
CA ILE A 95 33.36 -38.10 -36.98
C ILE A 95 32.85 -39.54 -36.83
N LEU A 96 32.54 -39.96 -35.60
CA LEU A 96 32.08 -41.34 -35.34
C LEU A 96 30.77 -41.67 -36.04
N HIS A 97 29.87 -40.70 -36.18
CA HIS A 97 28.54 -40.90 -36.78
C HIS A 97 28.43 -40.36 -38.21
N GLU A 98 29.52 -39.83 -38.78
CA GLU A 98 29.52 -39.37 -40.15
C GLU A 98 29.53 -40.55 -41.12
N VAL A 99 28.65 -40.52 -42.11
CA VAL A 99 28.64 -41.49 -43.22
C VAL A 99 29.30 -40.83 -44.42
N PHE A 100 30.51 -41.27 -44.75
CA PHE A 100 31.18 -40.85 -45.97
C PHE A 100 30.60 -41.63 -47.16
N LEU A 101 30.08 -40.90 -48.14
CA LEU A 101 29.78 -41.46 -49.46
C LEU A 101 31.12 -41.68 -50.19
N ILE A 102 31.47 -42.95 -50.40
CA ILE A 102 32.62 -43.38 -51.21
C ILE A 102 32.13 -43.65 -52.64
#